data_AF-A0A538I1B7-F1
#
_entry.id   AF-A0A538I1B7-F1
#
_cell.length_a   1.000
_cell.length_b   1.000
_cell.length_c   1.000
_cell.angle_alpha   90.00
_cell.angle_beta   90.00
_cell.angle_gamma   90.00
#
_symmetry.space_group_name_H-M   'P 1'
#
loop_
_entity.id
_entity.type
_entity.pdbx_description
1 polymer ?
#
loop_
_entity_poly.entity_id
_entity_poly.type
_entity_poly.pdbx_seq_one_letter_code
_entity_poly.pdbx_strand_id
1 'polypeptide(L)'
;MVLCNFGACAGTYTSTVSVSLAASDGVSGVASTYYTTDGSDPTTSPTRIVYSAPILLAGTTAVRFSSTDNVGNVEAPQSQTVTITPQAGINLVQETHTGGSTGTITAALQSASLPGDTLVAVVALAAGSSAKVSTVTDSSGATWSAAPVVGYLTGTNSRVEIWYRVGAPSVTSVTVSLSAAKSAAVSVSEWSGVAGSSQPDKAAGGSGASATTISTAPGFSTLNPTDLIIAATNYPAAATATLTSSGWTPLPSFPSSSVHETAAYQITTSTGSYQATWNLTALSGGHGTAILALKAA
;
A
#
# COMPACT_ATOMS: atom_id res chain seq x y z
N MET A 1 -26.28 -19.81 17.74
CA MET A 1 -25.52 -19.52 16.50
C MET A 1 -24.50 -18.42 16.76
N VAL A 2 -23.40 -18.42 16.01
CA VAL A 2 -22.38 -17.37 16.04
C VAL A 2 -22.29 -16.73 14.67
N LEU A 3 -22.32 -15.40 14.62
CA LEU A 3 -22.15 -14.62 13.41
C LEU A 3 -20.91 -13.76 13.49
N CYS A 4 -20.16 -13.67 12.40
CA CYS A 4 -19.03 -12.77 12.21
C CYS A 4 -19.39 -11.79 11.10
N ASN A 5 -19.37 -10.49 11.38
CA ASN A 5 -19.74 -9.42 10.44
C ASN A 5 -21.08 -9.69 9.75
N PHE A 6 -22.10 -10.07 10.54
CA PHE A 6 -23.46 -10.39 10.09
C PHE A 6 -23.61 -11.68 9.26
N GLY A 7 -22.53 -12.45 9.04
CA GLY A 7 -22.55 -13.73 8.32
C GLY A 7 -22.00 -14.90 9.14
N ALA A 8 -21.92 -16.08 8.55
CA ALA A 8 -21.26 -17.22 9.20
C ALA A 8 -19.77 -16.93 9.42
N CYS A 9 -19.23 -17.35 10.55
CA CYS A 9 -17.79 -17.24 10.82
C CYS A 9 -17.01 -18.20 9.90
N ALA A 10 -16.49 -17.68 8.79
CA ALA A 10 -15.78 -18.47 7.78
C ALA A 10 -14.48 -17.79 7.35
N GLY A 11 -13.45 -18.61 7.11
CA GLY A 11 -12.15 -18.16 6.61
C GLY A 11 -11.32 -17.38 7.62
N THR A 12 -10.31 -16.67 7.09
CA THR A 12 -9.43 -15.78 7.85
C THR A 12 -9.82 -14.34 7.59
N TYR A 13 -9.95 -13.55 8.65
CA TYR A 13 -10.19 -12.11 8.56
C TYR A 13 -8.86 -11.35 8.59
N THR A 14 -8.80 -10.23 7.87
CA THR A 14 -7.63 -9.34 7.81
C THR A 14 -7.78 -8.08 8.67
N SER A 15 -8.96 -7.87 9.25
CA SER A 15 -9.32 -6.70 10.06
C SER A 15 -10.18 -7.10 11.26
N THR A 16 -10.52 -6.11 12.11
CA THR A 16 -11.35 -6.32 13.30
C THR A 16 -12.68 -6.98 12.94
N VAL A 17 -13.04 -8.04 13.67
CA VAL A 17 -14.29 -8.80 13.46
C VAL A 17 -15.29 -8.45 14.55
N SER A 18 -16.54 -8.19 14.15
CA SER A 18 -17.68 -8.08 15.05
C SER A 18 -18.37 -9.44 15.18
N VAL A 19 -18.27 -10.05 16.35
CA VAL A 19 -18.86 -11.37 16.65
C VAL A 19 -20.17 -11.19 17.42
N SER A 20 -21.25 -11.76 16.89
CA SER A 20 -22.56 -11.79 17.55
C SER A 20 -22.92 -13.21 17.98
N LEU A 21 -23.38 -13.36 19.21
CA LEU A 21 -23.91 -14.61 19.77
C LEU A 21 -25.44 -14.56 19.80
N ALA A 22 -26.08 -15.67 19.46
CA ALA A 22 -27.53 -15.82 19.61
C ALA A 22 -27.86 -17.23 20.11
N ALA A 23 -28.77 -17.32 21.06
CA ALA A 23 -29.26 -18.56 21.64
C ALA A 23 -30.79 -18.61 21.56
N SER A 24 -31.33 -19.83 21.57
CA SER A 24 -32.78 -20.07 21.55
C SER A 24 -33.10 -21.28 22.41
N ASP A 25 -34.10 -21.15 23.27
CA ASP A 25 -34.72 -22.26 23.99
C ASP A 25 -36.24 -22.19 23.76
N GLY A 26 -36.84 -23.31 23.36
CA GLY A 26 -38.24 -23.37 22.95
C GLY A 26 -39.22 -23.62 24.10
N VAL A 27 -38.72 -23.88 25.31
CA VAL A 27 -39.56 -24.30 26.45
C VAL A 27 -39.66 -23.18 27.49
N SER A 28 -38.53 -22.76 28.06
CA SER A 28 -38.46 -21.73 29.10
C SER A 28 -37.90 -20.41 28.58
N GLY A 29 -37.24 -20.41 27.43
CA GLY A 29 -36.53 -19.25 26.89
C GLY A 29 -35.14 -19.09 27.49
N VAL A 30 -34.33 -18.23 26.86
CA VAL A 30 -32.94 -17.98 27.29
C VAL A 30 -32.92 -16.88 28.34
N ALA A 31 -32.34 -17.15 29.51
CA ALA A 31 -32.15 -16.16 30.57
C ALA A 31 -30.89 -15.31 30.33
N SER A 32 -29.77 -15.95 30.01
CA SER A 32 -28.50 -15.25 29.78
C SER A 32 -27.55 -16.06 28.90
N THR A 33 -26.59 -15.38 28.29
CA THR A 33 -25.45 -16.00 27.61
C THR A 33 -24.18 -15.38 28.17
N TYR A 34 -23.23 -16.21 28.55
CA TYR A 34 -21.91 -15.80 29.01
C TYR A 34 -20.86 -16.19 28.00
N TYR A 35 -19.78 -15.41 27.92
CA TYR A 35 -18.64 -15.71 27.08
C TYR A 35 -17.30 -15.37 27.71
N THR A 36 -16.23 -15.95 27.17
CA THR A 36 -14.83 -15.66 27.48
C THR A 36 -14.03 -15.58 26.19
N THR A 37 -12.97 -14.78 26.20
CA THR A 37 -12.01 -14.62 25.08
C THR A 37 -10.58 -14.99 25.48
N ASP A 38 -10.36 -15.26 26.77
CA ASP A 38 -9.08 -15.66 27.36
C ASP A 38 -8.87 -17.19 27.40
N GLY A 39 -9.83 -17.95 26.85
CA GLY A 39 -9.82 -19.42 26.84
C GLY A 39 -10.40 -20.08 28.10
N SER A 40 -10.80 -19.31 29.12
CA SER A 40 -11.38 -19.85 30.35
C SER A 40 -12.81 -20.37 30.18
N ASP A 41 -13.35 -21.07 31.19
CA ASP A 41 -14.69 -21.67 31.14
C ASP A 41 -15.80 -20.61 31.24
N PRO A 42 -16.69 -20.47 30.24
CA PRO A 42 -17.77 -19.47 30.26
C PRO A 42 -18.87 -19.76 31.30
N THR A 43 -18.90 -20.94 31.93
CA THR A 43 -19.91 -21.29 32.95
C THR A 43 -19.48 -20.93 34.37
N THR A 44 -18.20 -21.11 34.68
CA THR A 44 -17.69 -21.03 36.06
C THR A 44 -16.64 -19.95 36.27
N SER A 45 -15.92 -19.55 35.21
CA SER A 45 -14.81 -18.59 35.33
C SER A 45 -15.29 -17.25 35.89
N PRO A 46 -14.50 -16.60 36.78
CA PRO A 46 -14.76 -15.23 37.20
C PRO A 46 -14.48 -14.20 36.08
N THR A 47 -13.78 -14.57 35.01
CA THR A 47 -13.50 -13.69 33.87
C THR A 47 -14.58 -13.72 32.79
N ARG A 48 -15.64 -14.53 32.97
CA ARG A 48 -16.77 -14.58 32.04
C ARG A 48 -17.52 -13.25 32.00
N ILE A 49 -18.01 -12.90 30.82
CA ILE A 49 -18.74 -11.66 30.57
C ILE A 49 -20.15 -12.02 30.10
N VAL A 50 -21.17 -11.33 30.63
CA VAL A 50 -22.55 -11.45 30.10
C VAL A 50 -22.57 -10.83 28.70
N TYR A 51 -23.03 -11.59 27.71
CA TYR A 51 -23.18 -11.11 26.36
C TYR A 51 -24.36 -10.12 26.26
N SER A 52 -24.06 -8.86 25.95
CA SER A 52 -25.04 -7.78 25.80
C SER A 52 -24.86 -6.94 24.52
N ALA A 53 -23.71 -7.07 23.86
CA ALA A 53 -23.36 -6.38 22.61
C ALA A 53 -22.34 -7.23 21.82
N PRO A 54 -22.18 -6.99 20.50
CA PRO A 54 -21.20 -7.68 19.69
C PRO A 54 -19.77 -7.56 20.25
N ILE A 55 -19.01 -8.65 20.17
CA ILE A 55 -17.63 -8.75 20.66
C ILE A 55 -16.71 -8.29 19.52
N LEU A 56 -15.87 -7.29 19.77
CA LEU A 56 -14.89 -6.81 18.80
C LEU A 56 -13.56 -7.55 19.01
N LEU A 57 -13.08 -8.24 17.98
CA LEU A 57 -11.83 -8.99 18.00
C LEU A 57 -10.83 -8.37 17.04
N ALA A 58 -9.64 -8.02 17.51
CA ALA A 58 -8.54 -7.48 16.69
C ALA A 58 -7.43 -8.50 16.39
N GLY A 59 -7.53 -9.70 16.95
CA GLY A 59 -6.57 -10.79 16.76
C GLY A 59 -7.27 -12.15 16.77
N THR A 60 -6.54 -13.19 16.38
CA THR A 60 -7.07 -14.56 16.41
C THR A 60 -7.46 -14.93 17.84
N THR A 61 -8.74 -15.20 18.05
CA THR A 61 -9.32 -15.43 19.38
C THR A 61 -10.32 -16.57 19.33
N ALA A 62 -10.28 -17.45 20.33
CA ALA A 62 -11.33 -18.42 20.58
C ALA A 62 -12.38 -17.81 21.50
N VAL A 63 -13.57 -17.53 20.97
CA VAL A 63 -14.72 -17.10 21.76
C VAL A 63 -15.38 -18.36 22.31
N ARG A 64 -15.35 -18.55 23.62
CA ARG A 64 -16.09 -19.62 24.30
C ARG A 64 -17.35 -19.05 24.92
N PHE A 65 -18.46 -19.77 24.86
CA PHE A 65 -19.74 -19.26 25.34
C PHE A 65 -20.67 -20.37 25.81
N SER A 66 -21.62 -20.01 26.67
CA SER A 66 -22.68 -20.89 27.17
C SER A 66 -23.90 -20.07 27.60
N SER A 67 -25.09 -20.56 27.31
CA SER A 67 -26.36 -20.00 27.72
C SER A 67 -27.00 -20.75 28.90
N THR A 68 -27.75 -20.00 29.70
CA THR A 68 -28.61 -20.52 30.76
C THR A 68 -30.06 -20.18 30.44
N ASP A 69 -30.96 -21.13 30.64
CA ASP A 69 -32.40 -20.95 30.44
C ASP A 69 -33.09 -20.31 31.68
N ASN A 70 -34.39 -19.99 31.58
CA ASN A 70 -35.11 -19.33 32.68
C ASN A 70 -35.41 -20.25 33.89
N VAL A 71 -35.16 -21.55 33.78
CA VAL A 71 -35.31 -22.51 34.89
C VAL A 71 -33.97 -22.97 35.47
N GLY A 72 -32.85 -22.42 34.97
CA GLY A 72 -31.51 -22.62 35.52
C GLY A 72 -30.70 -23.74 34.86
N ASN A 73 -31.16 -24.33 33.75
CA ASN A 73 -30.36 -25.29 33.00
C ASN A 73 -29.26 -24.56 32.22
N VAL A 74 -28.03 -25.06 32.30
CA VAL A 74 -26.86 -24.51 31.61
C VAL A 74 -26.45 -25.46 30.50
N GLU A 75 -26.25 -24.93 29.29
CA GLU A 75 -25.75 -25.74 28.18
C GLU A 75 -24.26 -26.08 28.34
N ALA A 76 -23.81 -27.10 27.60
CA ALA A 76 -22.38 -27.39 27.52
C ALA A 76 -21.62 -26.23 26.82
N PRO A 77 -20.44 -25.81 27.32
CA PRO A 77 -19.66 -24.75 26.70
C PRO A 77 -19.38 -25.00 25.21
N GLN A 78 -19.70 -24.02 24.38
CA GLN A 78 -19.38 -23.99 22.96
C GLN A 78 -18.16 -23.11 22.70
N SER A 79 -17.54 -23.27 21.53
CA SER A 79 -16.40 -22.44 21.13
C SER A 79 -16.41 -22.15 19.63
N GLN A 80 -16.16 -20.90 19.28
CA GLN A 80 -15.91 -20.44 17.92
C GLN A 80 -14.54 -19.77 17.87
N THR A 81 -13.62 -20.35 17.11
CA THR A 81 -12.36 -19.67 16.77
C THR A 81 -12.61 -18.70 15.63
N VAL A 82 -12.21 -17.44 15.84
CA VAL A 82 -12.18 -16.42 14.80
C VAL A 82 -10.72 -16.18 14.47
N THR A 83 -10.28 -16.64 13.31
CA THR A 83 -8.91 -16.44 12.85
C THR A 83 -8.81 -15.06 12.24
N ILE A 84 -8.05 -14.19 12.89
CA ILE A 84 -7.67 -12.88 12.36
C ILE A 84 -6.17 -12.92 12.18
N THR A 85 -5.74 -12.81 10.93
CA THR A 85 -4.37 -12.54 10.57
C THR A 85 -4.37 -11.09 10.16
N PRO A 86 -4.05 -10.14 11.06
CA PRO A 86 -3.88 -8.76 10.67
C PRO A 86 -2.96 -8.77 9.46
N GLN A 87 -3.38 -8.09 8.42
CA GLN A 87 -2.53 -7.93 7.26
C GLN A 87 -1.16 -7.41 7.75
N ALA A 88 -0.07 -8.11 7.42
CA ALA A 88 1.25 -7.57 7.70
C ALA A 88 1.27 -6.18 7.05
N GLY A 89 1.57 -5.15 7.85
CA GLY A 89 1.54 -3.77 7.36
C GLY A 89 2.37 -3.64 6.09
N ILE A 90 2.11 -2.61 5.29
CA ILE A 90 2.92 -2.36 4.11
C ILE A 90 4.39 -2.19 4.53
N ASN A 91 5.32 -2.91 3.89
CA ASN A 91 6.75 -2.74 4.14
C ASN A 91 7.51 -2.65 2.82
N LEU A 92 8.50 -1.75 2.77
CA LEU A 92 9.53 -1.74 1.73
C LEU A 92 10.43 -2.96 1.94
N VAL A 93 10.47 -3.86 0.95
CA VAL A 93 11.26 -5.10 0.98
C VAL A 93 12.67 -4.85 0.44
N GLN A 94 12.76 -4.23 -0.73
CA GLN A 94 14.01 -3.82 -1.34
C GLN A 94 13.78 -2.66 -2.31
N GLU A 95 14.88 -2.02 -2.69
CA GLU A 95 14.90 -1.03 -3.75
C GLU A 95 16.19 -1.14 -4.56
N THR A 96 16.09 -0.90 -5.86
CA THR A 96 17.23 -0.85 -6.77
C THR A 96 17.14 0.38 -7.64
N HIS A 97 18.28 0.93 -8.02
CA HIS A 97 18.36 2.12 -8.87
C HIS A 97 19.30 1.85 -10.03
N THR A 98 18.90 2.28 -11.22
CA THR A 98 19.68 2.14 -12.46
C THR A 98 19.36 3.29 -13.40
N GLY A 99 20.20 3.50 -14.41
CA GLY A 99 20.04 4.63 -15.30
C GLY A 99 21.04 4.56 -16.45
N GLY A 100 20.86 5.47 -17.40
CA GLY A 100 21.71 5.54 -18.58
C GLY A 100 21.10 6.36 -19.71
N SER A 101 21.89 6.55 -20.77
CA SER A 101 21.45 7.24 -21.99
C SER A 101 21.23 6.23 -23.11
N THR A 102 20.13 5.47 -23.03
CA THR A 102 19.83 4.34 -23.92
C THR A 102 18.32 4.26 -24.19
N GLY A 103 17.92 3.41 -25.15
CA GLY A 103 16.51 3.12 -25.42
C GLY A 103 15.88 2.10 -24.46
N THR A 104 16.71 1.30 -23.78
CA THR A 104 16.24 0.26 -22.86
C THR A 104 17.13 0.22 -21.63
N ILE A 105 16.51 0.29 -20.45
CA ILE A 105 17.18 0.28 -19.15
C ILE A 105 16.65 -0.91 -18.35
N THR A 106 17.54 -1.75 -17.83
CA THR A 106 17.16 -2.90 -17.00
C THR A 106 17.68 -2.71 -15.58
N ALA A 107 16.76 -2.77 -14.62
CA ALA A 107 17.02 -2.77 -13.20
C ALA A 107 17.08 -4.21 -12.71
N ALA A 108 18.25 -4.66 -12.27
CA ALA A 108 18.37 -5.95 -11.56
C ALA A 108 17.96 -5.75 -10.10
N LEU A 109 17.07 -6.60 -9.61
CA LEU A 109 16.70 -6.61 -8.20
C LEU A 109 17.86 -7.19 -7.37
N GLN A 110 17.99 -6.76 -6.11
CA GLN A 110 19.06 -7.23 -5.22
C GLN A 110 18.90 -8.71 -4.89
N SER A 111 17.64 -9.16 -4.83
CA SER A 111 17.23 -10.56 -4.77
C SER A 111 15.94 -10.74 -5.58
N ALA A 112 15.61 -11.98 -5.94
CA ALA A 112 14.35 -12.25 -6.61
C ALA A 112 13.18 -11.78 -5.73
N SER A 113 12.19 -11.11 -6.32
CA SER A 113 11.02 -10.62 -5.60
C SER A 113 10.22 -11.77 -5.00
N LEU A 114 9.48 -11.51 -3.93
CA LEU A 114 8.59 -12.47 -3.32
C LEU A 114 7.29 -12.58 -4.15
N PRO A 115 6.75 -13.79 -4.34
CA PRO A 115 5.44 -13.95 -4.96
C PRO A 115 4.35 -13.21 -4.19
N GLY A 116 3.56 -12.40 -4.90
CA GLY A 116 2.46 -11.62 -4.33
C GLY A 116 2.83 -10.19 -3.97
N ASP A 117 4.12 -9.85 -3.90
CA ASP A 117 4.55 -8.48 -3.63
C ASP A 117 4.21 -7.55 -4.80
N THR A 118 4.07 -6.26 -4.47
CA THR A 118 3.86 -5.21 -5.44
C THR A 118 5.17 -4.54 -5.77
N LEU A 119 5.47 -4.43 -7.06
CA LEU A 119 6.63 -3.70 -7.55
C LEU A 119 6.20 -2.35 -8.10
N VAL A 120 6.98 -1.30 -7.80
CA VAL A 120 6.75 0.06 -8.29
C VAL A 120 8.03 0.60 -8.90
N ALA A 121 7.93 1.10 -10.14
CA ALA A 121 9.02 1.71 -10.87
C ALA A 121 8.74 3.20 -11.04
N VAL A 122 9.67 4.03 -10.56
CA VAL A 122 9.70 5.46 -10.85
C VAL A 122 10.74 5.68 -11.95
N VAL A 123 10.37 6.45 -12.97
CA VAL A 123 11.22 6.68 -14.15
C VAL A 123 11.27 8.17 -14.44
N ALA A 124 12.44 8.78 -14.26
CA ALA A 124 12.72 10.15 -14.67
C ALA A 124 13.45 10.22 -16.01
N LEU A 125 13.02 11.11 -16.91
CA LEU A 125 13.68 11.39 -18.19
C LEU A 125 14.17 12.85 -18.25
N ALA A 126 15.35 13.05 -18.82
CA ALA A 126 15.98 14.37 -18.91
C ALA A 126 15.19 15.40 -19.73
N ALA A 127 15.34 16.67 -19.32
CA ALA A 127 14.71 17.87 -19.88
C ALA A 127 14.71 17.94 -21.43
N GLY A 128 13.71 18.63 -22.00
CA GLY A 128 13.67 18.98 -23.43
C GLY A 128 13.48 17.78 -24.37
N SER A 129 12.89 16.69 -23.89
CA SER A 129 12.69 15.46 -24.66
C SER A 129 11.23 15.24 -25.08
N SER A 130 11.03 14.66 -26.27
CA SER A 130 9.76 14.00 -26.66
C SER A 130 9.75 12.50 -26.34
N ALA A 131 10.89 11.96 -25.87
CA ALA A 131 10.97 10.56 -25.45
C ALA A 131 10.06 10.32 -24.23
N LYS A 132 9.41 9.16 -24.23
CA LYS A 132 8.53 8.68 -23.17
C LYS A 132 8.86 7.24 -22.82
N VAL A 133 8.42 6.76 -21.65
CA VAL A 133 8.34 5.32 -21.43
C VAL A 133 7.28 4.75 -22.36
N SER A 134 7.66 3.72 -23.09
CA SER A 134 6.78 2.99 -24.01
C SER A 134 6.17 1.77 -23.32
N THR A 135 6.99 1.02 -22.59
CA THR A 135 6.57 -0.14 -21.80
C THR A 135 7.48 -0.31 -20.60
N VAL A 136 6.93 -0.87 -19.53
CA VAL A 136 7.70 -1.48 -18.44
C VAL A 136 7.32 -2.95 -18.41
N THR A 137 8.32 -3.82 -18.42
CA THR A 137 8.17 -5.26 -18.30
C THR A 137 9.07 -5.80 -17.21
N ASP A 138 8.86 -7.04 -16.78
CA ASP A 138 9.78 -7.71 -15.87
C ASP A 138 10.29 -9.03 -16.45
N SER A 139 11.13 -9.73 -15.69
CA SER A 139 11.74 -11.00 -16.11
C SER A 139 10.75 -12.14 -16.36
N SER A 140 9.46 -11.99 -15.98
CA SER A 140 8.41 -12.94 -16.36
C SER A 140 7.81 -12.64 -17.75
N GLY A 141 8.19 -11.53 -18.36
CA GLY A 141 7.68 -11.06 -19.65
C GLY A 141 6.36 -10.28 -19.55
N ALA A 142 5.81 -10.11 -18.35
CA ALA A 142 4.57 -9.37 -18.15
C ALA A 142 4.78 -7.86 -18.32
N THR A 143 3.79 -7.18 -18.90
CA THR A 143 3.75 -5.71 -18.97
C THR A 143 3.10 -5.14 -17.71
N TRP A 144 3.69 -4.08 -17.18
CA TRP A 144 3.21 -3.39 -16.01
C TRP A 144 2.11 -2.39 -16.35
N SER A 145 1.31 -2.06 -15.34
CA SER A 145 0.31 -1.00 -15.46
C SER A 145 0.97 0.36 -15.23
N ALA A 146 0.68 1.32 -16.11
CA ALA A 146 0.98 2.72 -15.83
C ALA A 146 -0.02 3.25 -14.80
N ALA A 147 0.44 4.04 -13.82
CA ALA A 147 -0.48 4.83 -12.99
C ALA A 147 -1.20 5.86 -13.88
N PRO A 148 -2.54 5.88 -13.94
CA PRO A 148 -3.25 6.83 -14.78
C PRO A 148 -3.27 8.22 -14.12
N VAL A 149 -2.17 8.97 -14.23
CA VAL A 149 -2.09 10.41 -14.62
C VAL A 149 -0.66 10.66 -15.11
N VAL A 150 -0.61 11.29 -16.28
CA VAL A 150 0.57 11.44 -17.16
C VAL A 150 1.34 12.70 -16.78
N GLY A 151 2.62 12.57 -16.41
CA GLY A 151 3.55 13.70 -16.34
C GLY A 151 3.58 14.45 -17.68
N TYR A 152 3.50 15.78 -17.62
CA TYR A 152 3.20 16.69 -18.73
C TYR A 152 3.99 16.43 -20.04
N LEU A 153 3.34 16.74 -21.17
CA LEU A 153 3.77 16.43 -22.54
C LEU A 153 4.20 17.65 -23.37
N THR A 154 4.17 18.88 -22.86
CA THR A 154 4.53 20.07 -23.66
C THR A 154 5.46 21.05 -22.92
N GLY A 155 6.32 21.79 -23.63
CA GLY A 155 7.37 22.63 -23.00
C GLY A 155 8.64 21.86 -22.59
N THR A 156 9.64 22.52 -22.00
CA THR A 156 11.00 21.98 -21.75
C THR A 156 10.98 20.78 -20.76
N ASN A 157 10.70 19.56 -21.24
CA ASN A 157 10.20 18.44 -20.42
C ASN A 157 11.26 17.64 -19.65
N SER A 158 11.31 17.89 -18.35
CA SER A 158 11.81 17.02 -17.29
C SER A 158 10.65 16.10 -16.85
N ARG A 159 10.59 14.84 -17.34
CA ARG A 159 9.44 13.93 -17.20
C ARG A 159 9.67 12.96 -16.05
N VAL A 160 8.63 12.65 -15.27
CA VAL A 160 8.63 11.55 -14.28
C VAL A 160 7.36 10.71 -14.47
N GLU A 161 7.51 9.39 -14.43
CA GLU A 161 6.41 8.42 -14.55
C GLU A 161 6.48 7.39 -13.43
N ILE A 162 5.30 6.92 -12.97
CA ILE A 162 5.19 5.80 -12.03
C ILE A 162 4.47 4.64 -12.71
N TRP A 163 5.11 3.48 -12.69
CA TRP A 163 4.59 2.21 -13.19
C TRP A 163 4.52 1.21 -12.03
N TYR A 164 3.54 0.31 -12.05
CA TYR A 164 3.36 -0.66 -10.97
C TYR A 164 2.92 -2.02 -11.48
N ARG A 165 3.24 -3.05 -10.71
CA ARG A 165 2.74 -4.40 -10.88
C ARG A 165 2.36 -4.98 -9.53
N VAL A 166 1.06 -5.17 -9.32
CA VAL A 166 0.52 -5.81 -8.12
C VAL A 166 0.51 -7.34 -8.29
N GLY A 167 0.67 -8.07 -7.19
CA GLY A 167 0.57 -9.53 -7.18
C GLY A 167 1.54 -10.20 -8.15
N ALA A 168 2.77 -9.68 -8.27
CA ALA A 168 3.73 -10.22 -9.21
C ALA A 168 4.17 -11.64 -8.80
N PRO A 169 4.43 -12.56 -9.73
CA PRO A 169 5.26 -13.73 -9.43
C PRO A 169 6.67 -13.28 -9.04
N SER A 170 7.49 -14.21 -8.54
CA SER A 170 8.90 -13.93 -8.31
C SER A 170 9.60 -13.53 -9.61
N VAL A 171 10.20 -12.34 -9.63
CA VAL A 171 10.95 -11.79 -10.76
C VAL A 171 12.33 -11.32 -10.30
N THR A 172 13.29 -11.22 -11.22
CA THR A 172 14.68 -10.85 -10.91
C THR A 172 15.09 -9.51 -11.49
N SER A 173 14.31 -8.98 -12.44
CA SER A 173 14.60 -7.71 -13.09
C SER A 173 13.37 -7.05 -13.67
N VAL A 174 13.47 -5.74 -13.86
CA VAL A 174 12.49 -4.86 -14.49
C VAL A 174 13.15 -4.11 -15.63
N THR A 175 12.53 -4.12 -16.79
CA THR A 175 13.02 -3.49 -18.02
C THR A 175 12.10 -2.35 -18.42
N VAL A 176 12.65 -1.14 -18.48
CA VAL A 176 12.00 0.07 -18.97
C VAL A 176 12.45 0.31 -20.41
N SER A 177 11.49 0.34 -21.33
CA SER A 177 11.74 0.66 -22.74
C SER A 177 11.22 2.04 -23.08
N LEU A 178 12.07 2.87 -23.70
CA LEU A 178 11.76 4.24 -24.09
C LEU A 178 11.42 4.32 -25.58
N SER A 179 10.61 5.31 -25.96
CA SER A 179 10.27 5.54 -27.38
C SER A 179 11.44 6.04 -28.24
N ALA A 180 12.53 6.47 -27.60
CA ALA A 180 13.80 6.86 -28.23
C ALA A 180 14.90 6.85 -27.15
N ALA A 181 16.16 6.67 -27.55
CA ALA A 181 17.28 6.70 -26.61
C ALA A 181 17.38 8.05 -25.89
N LYS A 182 17.41 8.04 -24.55
CA LYS A 182 17.48 9.25 -23.73
C LYS A 182 18.11 8.95 -22.37
N SER A 183 18.71 9.98 -21.76
CA SER A 183 19.14 9.96 -20.36
C SER A 183 17.92 9.78 -19.45
N ALA A 184 17.91 8.69 -18.69
CA ALA A 184 16.88 8.40 -17.72
C ALA A 184 17.46 7.80 -16.44
N ALA A 185 16.77 8.07 -15.33
CA ALA A 185 16.95 7.42 -14.04
C ALA A 185 15.72 6.53 -13.78
N VAL A 186 15.96 5.36 -13.20
CA VAL A 186 14.93 4.36 -12.89
C VAL A 186 15.17 3.86 -11.48
N SER A 187 14.17 3.98 -10.62
CA SER A 187 14.14 3.37 -9.30
C SER A 187 13.05 2.30 -9.28
N VAL A 188 13.34 1.12 -8.78
CA VAL A 188 12.37 0.03 -8.62
C VAL A 188 12.33 -0.39 -7.17
N SER A 189 11.15 -0.30 -6.56
CA SER A 189 10.88 -0.67 -5.17
C SER A 189 9.93 -1.86 -5.10
N GLU A 190 10.16 -2.75 -4.14
CA GLU A 190 9.32 -3.90 -3.83
C GLU A 190 8.60 -3.70 -2.49
N TRP A 191 7.31 -4.00 -2.48
CA TRP A 191 6.42 -3.77 -1.35
C TRP A 191 5.61 -5.01 -1.02
N SER A 192 5.75 -5.46 0.22
CA SER A 192 4.84 -6.45 0.80
C SER A 192 3.62 -5.73 1.40
N GLY A 193 2.49 -6.44 1.53
CA GLY A 193 1.27 -5.89 2.14
C GLY A 193 0.51 -4.88 1.27
N VAL A 194 0.70 -4.87 -0.03
CA VAL A 194 -0.12 -4.09 -0.97
C VAL A 194 -1.11 -5.03 -1.66
N ALA A 195 -2.37 -4.61 -1.79
CA ALA A 195 -3.45 -5.41 -2.38
C ALA A 195 -3.11 -5.85 -3.80
N GLY A 196 -3.40 -7.11 -4.12
CA GLY A 196 -3.32 -7.66 -5.47
C GLY A 196 -4.36 -7.12 -6.47
N SER A 197 -5.12 -6.07 -6.13
CA SER A 197 -6.14 -5.50 -7.02
C SER A 197 -5.51 -4.64 -8.12
N SER A 198 -5.95 -4.82 -9.36
CA SER A 198 -5.31 -4.28 -10.58
C SER A 198 -5.35 -2.76 -10.77
N GLN A 199 -5.91 -1.98 -9.84
CA GLN A 199 -6.01 -0.53 -9.97
C GLN A 199 -5.54 0.20 -8.69
N PRO A 200 -4.78 1.29 -8.83
CA PRO A 200 -4.47 2.15 -7.72
C PRO A 200 -5.74 2.81 -7.18
N ASP A 201 -5.74 3.17 -5.91
CA ASP A 201 -6.83 3.96 -5.34
C ASP A 201 -6.89 5.35 -5.99
N LYS A 202 -5.73 5.96 -6.20
CA LYS A 202 -5.60 7.26 -6.85
C LYS A 202 -4.23 7.44 -7.49
N ALA A 203 -4.18 8.21 -8.56
CA ALA A 203 -2.95 8.70 -9.18
C ALA A 203 -3.11 10.17 -9.56
N ALA A 204 -2.02 10.93 -9.50
CA ALA A 204 -1.96 12.29 -10.02
C ALA A 204 -0.55 12.60 -10.56
N GLY A 205 -0.48 13.51 -11.53
CA GLY A 205 0.75 13.97 -12.13
C GLY A 205 0.69 15.49 -12.30
N GLY A 206 1.86 16.12 -12.38
CA GLY A 206 1.98 17.57 -12.50
C GLY A 206 3.29 17.98 -13.13
N SER A 207 3.41 19.28 -13.38
CA SER A 207 4.63 19.91 -13.85
C SER A 207 4.74 21.32 -13.31
N GLY A 208 5.96 21.82 -13.16
CA GLY A 208 6.21 23.18 -12.71
C GLY A 208 7.36 23.84 -13.46
N ALA A 209 7.34 25.17 -13.43
CA ALA A 209 8.46 25.98 -13.89
C ALA A 209 9.72 25.73 -13.05
N SER A 210 10.86 26.28 -13.49
CA SER A 210 12.10 26.20 -12.75
C SER A 210 11.96 26.79 -11.34
N ALA A 211 12.25 26.00 -10.32
CA ALA A 211 12.11 26.37 -8.91
C ALA A 211 13.12 25.61 -8.04
N THR A 212 13.40 26.13 -6.84
CA THR A 212 14.17 25.45 -5.79
C THR A 212 13.31 24.65 -4.83
N THR A 213 11.98 24.77 -4.92
CA THR A 213 11.04 23.98 -4.14
C THR A 213 10.09 23.29 -5.10
N ILE A 214 9.98 21.97 -4.98
CA ILE A 214 9.10 21.14 -5.81
C ILE A 214 8.10 20.44 -4.91
N SER A 215 6.82 20.47 -5.29
CA SER A 215 5.76 19.72 -4.62
C SER A 215 4.95 18.91 -5.60
N THR A 216 4.52 17.71 -5.21
CA THR A 216 3.54 16.94 -5.99
C THR A 216 2.19 17.65 -6.04
N ALA A 217 1.27 17.19 -6.88
CA ALA A 217 -0.05 17.82 -7.04
C ALA A 217 -0.78 17.98 -5.67
N PRO A 218 -1.29 19.17 -5.32
CA PRO A 218 -2.08 19.36 -4.12
C PRO A 218 -3.43 18.64 -4.22
N GLY A 219 -4.06 18.32 -3.09
CA GLY A 219 -5.39 17.67 -3.07
C GLY A 219 -5.37 16.17 -3.41
N PHE A 220 -4.21 15.52 -3.32
CA PHE A 220 -4.11 14.07 -3.46
C PHE A 220 -4.67 13.38 -2.23
N SER A 221 -5.99 13.15 -2.23
CA SER A 221 -6.67 12.41 -1.18
C SER A 221 -6.87 10.94 -1.50
N THR A 222 -6.27 10.07 -0.70
CA THR A 222 -6.62 8.63 -0.66
C THR A 222 -8.00 8.45 -0.02
N LEU A 223 -8.73 7.44 -0.49
CA LEU A 223 -10.01 7.01 0.04
C LEU A 223 -9.86 5.95 1.14
N ASN A 224 -8.65 5.45 1.42
CA ASN A 224 -8.40 4.43 2.43
C ASN A 224 -7.30 4.87 3.42
N PRO A 225 -7.48 4.61 4.73
CA PRO A 225 -6.58 5.09 5.76
C PRO A 225 -5.30 4.26 5.92
N THR A 226 -5.02 3.31 5.03
CA THR A 226 -3.87 2.39 5.11
C THR A 226 -3.21 2.20 3.75
N ASP A 227 -3.31 3.17 2.84
CA ASP A 227 -2.69 3.10 1.53
C ASP A 227 -1.18 3.32 1.60
N LEU A 228 -0.46 2.68 0.69
CA LEU A 228 0.89 3.06 0.32
C LEU A 228 0.80 4.24 -0.64
N ILE A 229 1.30 5.40 -0.25
CA ILE A 229 1.48 6.53 -1.15
C ILE A 229 2.95 6.63 -1.56
N ILE A 230 3.22 6.72 -2.86
CA ILE A 230 4.54 7.00 -3.43
C ILE A 230 4.46 8.30 -4.22
N ALA A 231 5.34 9.24 -3.90
CA ALA A 231 5.46 10.53 -4.56
C ALA A 231 6.87 10.67 -5.15
N ALA A 232 6.98 11.22 -6.35
CA ALA A 232 8.24 11.34 -7.06
C ALA A 232 8.35 12.65 -7.85
N THR A 233 9.59 13.09 -8.03
CA THR A 233 9.96 14.20 -8.90
C THR A 233 11.32 13.95 -9.53
N ASN A 234 11.60 14.68 -10.60
CA ASN A 234 12.93 14.74 -11.19
C ASN A 234 13.59 16.13 -10.98
N TYR A 235 14.91 16.17 -11.09
CA TYR A 235 15.72 17.39 -10.95
C TYR A 235 17.04 17.26 -11.73
N PRO A 236 17.75 18.37 -12.03
CA PRO A 236 18.98 18.33 -12.82
C PRO A 236 20.14 17.79 -11.98
N ALA A 237 21.13 17.20 -12.66
CA ALA A 237 22.26 16.54 -12.00
C ALA A 237 23.09 17.44 -11.05
N ALA A 238 23.10 18.74 -11.29
CA ALA A 238 23.82 19.72 -10.48
C ALA A 238 23.13 20.04 -9.14
N ALA A 239 21.88 19.63 -8.96
CA ALA A 239 21.13 19.85 -7.72
C ALA A 239 21.15 18.58 -6.85
N THR A 240 20.94 18.78 -5.56
CA THR A 240 20.56 17.75 -4.59
C THR A 240 19.15 18.07 -4.08
N ALA A 241 18.36 17.05 -3.79
CA ALA A 241 16.99 17.19 -3.29
C ALA A 241 16.88 16.73 -1.84
N THR A 242 16.27 17.55 -0.99
CA THR A 242 15.99 17.25 0.42
C THR A 242 14.50 17.26 0.65
N LEU A 243 13.93 16.14 1.10
CA LEU A 243 12.53 16.03 1.49
C LEU A 243 12.25 16.89 2.73
N THR A 244 11.20 17.72 2.68
CA THR A 244 10.84 18.66 3.77
C THR A 244 9.42 18.49 4.29
N SER A 245 8.54 17.82 3.56
CA SER A 245 7.20 17.46 4.02
C SER A 245 7.27 16.41 5.15
N SER A 246 6.56 16.65 6.25
CA SER A 246 6.50 15.72 7.39
C SER A 246 5.66 14.48 7.10
N GLY A 247 5.95 13.37 7.79
CA GLY A 247 5.21 12.12 7.66
C GLY A 247 5.62 11.26 6.45
N TRP A 248 6.56 11.72 5.64
CA TRP A 248 7.11 11.00 4.50
C TRP A 248 8.47 10.40 4.83
N THR A 249 8.73 9.21 4.31
CA THR A 249 10.03 8.54 4.34
C THR A 249 10.70 8.70 2.97
N PRO A 250 11.93 9.25 2.90
CA PRO A 250 12.64 9.38 1.63
C PRO A 250 13.05 7.99 1.12
N LEU A 251 12.88 7.76 -0.18
CA LEU A 251 13.57 6.69 -0.90
C LEU A 251 14.92 7.23 -1.39
N PRO A 252 15.99 6.40 -1.47
CA PRO A 252 17.31 6.87 -1.86
C PRO A 252 17.27 7.56 -3.23
N SER A 253 17.83 8.76 -3.29
CA SER A 253 17.97 9.50 -4.54
C SER A 253 19.09 8.90 -5.39
N PHE A 254 18.91 8.85 -6.71
CA PHE A 254 19.90 8.29 -7.61
C PHE A 254 20.60 9.34 -8.47
N PRO A 255 21.93 9.51 -8.35
CA PRO A 255 22.70 10.34 -9.25
C PRO A 255 23.45 9.47 -10.27
N SER A 256 22.89 9.26 -11.46
CA SER A 256 23.51 8.39 -12.47
C SER A 256 23.56 8.94 -13.88
N SER A 257 22.98 10.11 -14.10
CA SER A 257 22.87 10.67 -15.42
C SER A 257 22.67 12.19 -15.36
N SER A 258 22.52 12.83 -16.51
CA SER A 258 22.13 14.25 -16.59
C SER A 258 20.77 14.57 -15.96
N VAL A 259 19.94 13.55 -15.72
CA VAL A 259 18.71 13.63 -14.93
C VAL A 259 18.84 12.82 -13.65
N HIS A 260 18.40 13.43 -12.55
CA HIS A 260 18.23 12.78 -11.26
C HIS A 260 16.75 12.65 -10.92
N GLU A 261 16.47 11.70 -10.04
CA GLU A 261 15.15 11.40 -9.50
C GLU A 261 15.22 11.34 -7.98
N THR A 262 14.13 11.73 -7.33
CA THR A 262 13.88 11.41 -5.93
C THR A 262 12.43 10.98 -5.76
N ALA A 263 12.23 10.05 -4.84
CA ALA A 263 10.91 9.63 -4.41
C ALA A 263 10.84 9.61 -2.88
N ALA A 264 9.62 9.63 -2.38
CA ALA A 264 9.31 9.43 -0.97
C ALA A 264 8.02 8.65 -0.88
N TYR A 265 7.86 7.91 0.21
CA TYR A 265 6.64 7.16 0.47
C TYR A 265 6.04 7.52 1.82
N GLN A 266 4.76 7.23 1.97
CA GLN A 266 4.04 7.30 3.22
C GLN A 266 3.02 6.18 3.28
N ILE A 267 2.97 5.45 4.39
CA ILE A 267 1.85 4.55 4.69
C ILE A 267 0.82 5.40 5.44
N THR A 268 -0.37 5.57 4.87
CA THR A 268 -1.38 6.42 5.48
C THR A 268 -1.93 5.81 6.76
N THR A 269 -2.43 6.66 7.64
CA THR A 269 -3.12 6.28 8.88
C THR A 269 -4.52 6.90 8.96
N SER A 270 -4.90 7.68 7.94
CA SER A 270 -6.16 8.39 7.85
C SER A 270 -6.49 8.68 6.38
N THR A 271 -7.74 9.00 6.09
CA THR A 271 -8.10 9.64 4.84
C THR A 271 -7.76 11.14 4.94
N GLY A 272 -7.21 11.73 3.89
CA GLY A 272 -6.77 13.14 3.92
C GLY A 272 -5.99 13.53 2.69
N SER A 273 -5.56 14.80 2.57
CA SER A 273 -4.73 15.25 1.46
C SER A 273 -3.24 15.02 1.77
N TYR A 274 -2.53 14.41 0.83
CA TYR A 274 -1.10 14.12 0.92
C TYR A 274 -0.34 14.88 -0.16
N GLN A 275 0.82 15.42 0.19
CA GLN A 275 1.71 16.10 -0.74
C GLN A 275 3.14 15.94 -0.24
N ALA A 276 4.03 15.50 -1.12
CA ALA A 276 5.46 15.47 -0.84
C ALA A 276 6.10 16.75 -1.39
N THR A 277 7.03 17.31 -0.62
CA THR A 277 7.75 18.55 -0.97
C THR A 277 9.24 18.35 -0.77
N TRP A 278 10.03 18.78 -1.75
CA TRP A 278 11.49 18.77 -1.71
C TRP A 278 12.05 20.18 -1.93
N ASN A 279 13.13 20.49 -1.21
CA ASN A 279 13.99 21.63 -1.49
C ASN A 279 15.23 21.19 -2.27
N LEU A 280 15.57 21.94 -3.31
CA LEU A 280 16.73 21.73 -4.15
C LEU A 280 17.83 22.74 -3.82
N THR A 281 19.10 22.32 -3.92
CA THR A 281 20.26 23.21 -3.79
C THR A 281 20.49 24.12 -5.01
N ALA A 282 19.80 23.86 -6.13
CA ALA A 282 19.79 24.69 -7.32
C ALA A 282 18.42 24.66 -8.02
N LEU A 283 18.20 25.58 -8.96
CA LEU A 283 16.98 25.65 -9.76
C LEU A 283 16.77 24.37 -10.57
N SER A 284 15.52 23.87 -10.59
CA SER A 284 15.17 22.63 -11.30
C SER A 284 15.26 22.70 -12.83
N GLY A 285 15.29 23.90 -13.41
CA GLY A 285 15.24 24.06 -14.88
C GLY A 285 13.90 23.63 -15.50
N GLY A 286 12.87 23.43 -14.67
CA GLY A 286 11.60 22.79 -15.01
C GLY A 286 11.56 21.35 -14.50
N HIS A 287 10.41 20.92 -14.01
CA HIS A 287 10.26 19.63 -13.35
C HIS A 287 8.89 18.98 -13.59
N GLY A 288 8.87 17.65 -13.56
CA GLY A 288 7.65 16.85 -13.50
C GLY A 288 7.49 16.24 -12.12
N THR A 289 6.23 16.03 -11.72
CA THR A 289 5.88 15.34 -10.47
C THR A 289 4.84 14.25 -10.71
N ALA A 290 4.90 13.19 -9.92
CA ALA A 290 3.93 12.11 -9.91
C ALA A 290 3.65 11.63 -8.49
N ILE A 291 2.43 11.19 -8.23
CA ILE A 291 2.01 10.64 -6.94
C ILE A 291 0.96 9.53 -7.15
N LEU A 292 1.11 8.42 -6.43
CA LEU A 292 0.33 7.19 -6.57
C LEU A 292 -0.08 6.68 -5.18
N ALA A 293 -1.32 6.20 -5.05
CA ALA A 293 -1.82 5.50 -3.87
C ALA A 293 -2.21 4.07 -4.25
N LEU A 294 -1.64 3.10 -3.55
CA LEU A 294 -1.90 1.68 -3.69
C LEU A 294 -2.55 1.17 -2.41
N LYS A 295 -3.61 0.37 -2.56
CA LYS A 295 -4.38 -0.15 -1.43
C LYS A 295 -3.59 -1.17 -0.63
N ALA A 296 -3.76 -1.17 0.68
CA ALA A 296 -3.40 -2.30 1.52
C ALA A 296 -4.26 -3.54 1.20
N ALA A 297 -3.67 -4.74 1.33
CA ALA A 297 -4.22 -6.05 0.97
C ALA A 297 -5.31 -6.61 1.89
#